data_AF-A0A653DM57-F1
#
_entry.id   AF-A0A653DM57-F1
#
_cell.length_a   1.000
_cell.length_b   1.000
_cell.length_c   1.000
_cell.angle_alpha   90.00
_cell.angle_beta   90.00
_cell.angle_gamma   90.00
#
_symmetry.space_group_name_H-M   'P 1'
#
loop_
_entity.id
_entity.type
_entity.pdbx_description
1 polymer ?
#
loop_
_entity_poly.entity_id
_entity_poly.type
_entity_poly.pdbx_seq_one_letter_code
_entity_poly.pdbx_strand_id
1 'polypeptide(L)'
;MSNFKSELQNVFEEECEAINKWYGNAKEGDYISLDKIHDKYKSNIDIIYFLHKGFRAKFKNTWTSANNYEFILKKVSSEELKLLKKEKNLEEELLNELLGFTKVFRLLISSQKPLIGHNLLQDITLMINSFECPLPASYNKFKRLINSLFPAIYDTKVLCYELKNLVPEEKRWNDKGLQSIFEYFKNGTGRHVVLNSPAIEMHNEGGYGKYHEAGWDSFCSGYIFIRLAYLNVYDKYPKSKKFVSAELIAGLSEWKNRVNVIRGSISSISLDGEDPKSTRPPYLVVEFVKNTPVDVSKV
;
A
#
# COMPACT_ATOMS: atom_id res chain seq x y z
N MET A 1 16.99 11.83 22.98
CA MET A 1 17.36 10.73 23.91
C MET A 1 17.31 11.12 25.39
N SER A 2 17.70 12.32 25.82
CA SER A 2 17.65 12.67 27.26
C SER A 2 16.23 12.68 27.83
N ASN A 3 15.24 13.16 27.07
CA ASN A 3 13.84 13.27 27.54
C ASN A 3 13.15 11.90 27.75
N PHE A 4 13.43 10.92 26.89
CA PHE A 4 12.86 9.58 26.98
C PHE A 4 13.36 8.80 28.21
N LYS A 5 14.67 8.91 28.49
CA LYS A 5 15.28 8.26 29.65
C LYS A 5 14.77 8.87 30.96
N SER A 6 14.64 10.20 31.03
CA SER A 6 14.06 10.88 32.19
C SER A 6 12.59 10.50 32.38
N GLU A 7 11.83 10.38 31.30
CA GLU A 7 10.43 10.00 31.37
C GLU A 7 10.23 8.59 31.91
N LEU A 8 10.97 7.59 31.39
CA LEU A 8 10.95 6.24 31.93
C LEU A 8 11.34 6.20 33.41
N GLN A 9 12.35 6.98 33.79
CA GLN A 9 12.82 7.02 35.17
C GLN A 9 11.76 7.59 36.12
N ASN A 10 11.09 8.68 35.73
CA ASN A 10 9.98 9.24 36.49
C ASN A 10 8.85 8.21 36.68
N VAL A 11 8.49 7.45 35.65
CA VAL A 11 7.47 6.40 35.76
C VAL A 11 7.87 5.31 36.76
N PHE A 12 9.14 4.87 36.69
CA PHE A 12 9.65 3.89 37.64
C PHE A 12 9.71 4.42 39.06
N GLU A 13 9.88 5.73 39.28
CA GLU A 13 9.92 6.38 40.59
C GLU A 13 8.51 6.59 41.17
N GLU A 14 7.57 7.12 40.38
CA GLU A 14 6.19 7.44 40.80
C GLU A 14 5.40 6.22 41.27
N GLU A 15 5.53 5.08 40.58
CA GLU A 15 4.78 3.86 40.91
C GLU A 15 5.63 2.87 41.74
N CYS A 16 6.92 3.18 42.00
CA CYS A 16 7.82 2.24 42.66
C CYS A 16 7.34 1.83 44.04
N GLU A 17 6.90 2.80 44.84
CA GLU A 17 6.54 2.59 46.23
C GLU A 17 5.30 1.71 46.35
N ALA A 18 4.28 2.00 45.55
CA ALA A 18 3.05 1.21 45.49
C ALA A 18 3.35 -0.24 45.06
N ILE A 19 4.16 -0.41 44.00
CA ILE A 19 4.55 -1.74 43.51
C ILE A 19 5.40 -2.48 44.54
N ASN A 20 6.36 -1.82 45.21
CA ASN A 20 7.20 -2.44 46.25
C ASN A 20 6.34 -2.93 47.43
N LYS A 21 5.39 -2.10 47.88
CA LYS A 21 4.46 -2.44 48.97
C LYS A 21 3.56 -3.62 48.58
N TRP A 22 3.03 -3.62 47.37
CA TRP A 22 2.26 -4.75 46.85
C TRP A 22 3.12 -6.01 46.74
N TYR A 23 4.30 -5.92 46.13
CA TYR A 23 5.19 -7.06 45.87
C TYR A 23 5.63 -7.79 47.15
N GLY A 24 5.88 -7.04 48.24
CA GLY A 24 6.24 -7.59 49.54
C GLY A 24 5.14 -8.40 50.21
N ASN A 25 3.86 -8.11 49.92
CA ASN A 25 2.70 -8.78 50.52
C ASN A 25 2.00 -9.75 49.55
N ALA A 26 2.21 -9.61 48.25
CA ALA A 26 1.55 -10.39 47.21
C ALA A 26 1.92 -11.87 47.28
N LYS A 27 0.91 -12.73 47.10
CA LYS A 27 1.03 -14.17 46.92
C LYS A 27 1.09 -14.51 45.42
N GLU A 28 1.47 -15.74 45.10
CA GLU A 28 1.42 -16.22 43.72
C GLU A 28 -0.02 -16.16 43.18
N GLY A 29 -0.19 -15.62 41.98
CA GLY A 29 -1.50 -15.38 41.37
C GLY A 29 -2.02 -13.96 41.54
N ASP A 30 -1.60 -13.24 42.59
CA ASP A 30 -2.01 -11.85 42.81
C ASP A 30 -1.46 -10.94 41.70
N TYR A 31 -2.22 -9.87 41.41
CA TYR A 31 -1.81 -8.83 40.47
C TYR A 31 -2.15 -7.44 41.00
N ILE A 32 -1.46 -6.43 40.45
CA ILE A 32 -1.78 -5.02 40.62
C ILE A 32 -1.98 -4.40 39.23
N SER A 33 -3.05 -3.62 39.07
CA SER A 33 -3.24 -2.77 37.89
C SER A 33 -2.50 -1.45 38.07
N LEU A 34 -1.82 -1.01 37.01
CA LEU A 34 -1.07 0.23 36.97
C LEU A 34 -1.80 1.21 36.04
N ASP A 35 -3.01 1.62 36.44
CA ASP A 35 -3.92 2.41 35.61
C ASP A 35 -3.30 3.74 35.16
N LYS A 36 -2.53 4.41 36.01
CA LYS A 36 -1.82 5.64 35.64
C LYS A 36 -0.81 5.43 34.52
N ILE A 37 -0.11 4.30 34.54
CA ILE A 37 0.83 3.91 33.48
C ILE A 37 0.05 3.61 32.20
N HIS A 38 -1.03 2.83 32.32
CA HIS A 38 -1.87 2.49 31.18
C HIS A 38 -2.44 3.74 30.51
N ASP A 39 -3.12 4.61 31.26
CA ASP A 39 -3.79 5.80 30.71
C ASP A 39 -2.81 6.75 30.03
N LYS A 40 -1.60 6.89 30.58
CA LYS A 40 -0.58 7.78 30.04
C LYS A 40 0.15 7.19 28.84
N TYR A 41 0.40 5.88 28.82
CA TYR A 41 1.34 5.26 27.87
C TYR A 41 0.75 4.18 26.98
N LYS A 42 -0.56 3.88 27.03
CA LYS A 42 -1.19 2.83 26.19
C LYS A 42 -0.93 2.96 24.69
N SER A 43 -0.69 4.18 24.20
CA SER A 43 -0.38 4.43 22.78
C SER A 43 1.13 4.44 22.46
N ASN A 44 2.00 4.41 23.49
CA ASN A 44 3.45 4.51 23.34
C ASN A 44 4.08 3.12 23.49
N ILE A 45 4.05 2.36 22.40
CA ILE A 45 4.44 0.94 22.34
C ILE A 45 5.89 0.73 22.81
N ASP A 46 6.79 1.67 22.47
CA ASP A 46 8.18 1.69 22.89
C ASP A 46 8.32 1.84 24.41
N ILE A 47 7.59 2.77 25.03
CA ILE A 47 7.59 2.95 26.49
C ILE A 47 7.05 1.70 27.18
N ILE A 48 5.92 1.16 26.72
CA ILE A 48 5.31 -0.07 27.27
C ILE A 48 6.30 -1.24 27.22
N TYR A 49 7.05 -1.39 26.13
CA TYR A 49 8.10 -2.39 26.02
C TYR A 49 9.19 -2.22 27.09
N PHE A 50 9.70 -1.00 27.29
CA PHE A 50 10.72 -0.75 28.32
C PHE A 50 10.19 -0.93 29.74
N LEU A 51 8.90 -0.63 29.98
CA LEU A 51 8.25 -0.90 31.26
C LEU A 51 8.14 -2.40 31.52
N HIS A 52 7.75 -3.20 30.52
CA HIS A 52 7.78 -4.65 30.62
C HIS A 52 9.18 -5.15 30.97
N LYS A 53 10.23 -4.68 30.28
CA LYS A 53 11.61 -5.08 30.60
C LYS A 53 12.05 -4.65 32.00
N GLY A 54 11.81 -3.41 32.38
CA GLY A 54 12.27 -2.88 33.66
C GLY A 54 11.57 -3.53 34.86
N PHE A 55 10.25 -3.72 34.80
CA PHE A 55 9.53 -4.40 35.88
C PHE A 55 9.94 -5.87 36.02
N ARG A 56 10.04 -6.61 34.90
CA ARG A 56 10.47 -8.02 34.91
C ARG A 56 11.93 -8.21 35.36
N ALA A 57 12.78 -7.20 35.17
CA ALA A 57 14.17 -7.21 35.66
C ALA A 57 14.26 -6.87 37.15
N LYS A 58 13.44 -5.92 37.62
CA LYS A 58 13.45 -5.42 39.00
C LYS A 58 12.77 -6.38 39.98
N PHE A 59 11.66 -6.99 39.58
CA PHE A 59 10.85 -7.85 40.45
C PHE A 59 10.95 -9.31 40.03
N LYS A 60 11.62 -10.13 40.85
CA LYS A 60 11.73 -11.58 40.60
C LYS A 60 10.34 -12.24 40.63
N ASN A 61 10.16 -13.29 39.83
CA ASN A 61 8.92 -14.07 39.81
C ASN A 61 7.67 -13.20 39.54
N THR A 62 7.82 -12.25 38.61
CA THR A 62 6.71 -11.43 38.13
C THR A 62 6.58 -11.49 36.62
N TRP A 63 5.35 -11.26 36.15
CA TRP A 63 5.01 -11.12 34.76
C TRP A 63 4.20 -9.85 34.55
N THR A 64 4.44 -9.16 33.44
CA THR A 64 3.66 -7.98 33.05
C THR A 64 2.84 -8.28 31.81
N SER A 65 1.62 -7.74 31.74
CA SER A 65 0.76 -7.81 30.57
C SER A 65 0.14 -6.45 30.31
N ALA A 66 0.01 -6.07 29.04
CA ALA A 66 -0.63 -4.83 28.62
C ALA A 66 -1.68 -5.16 27.54
N ASN A 67 -2.85 -4.53 27.65
CA ASN A 67 -3.89 -4.56 26.61
C ASN A 67 -4.49 -3.14 26.49
N ASN A 68 -5.56 -2.99 25.72
CA ASN A 68 -6.21 -1.69 25.48
C ASN A 68 -6.93 -1.09 26.70
N TYR A 69 -7.05 -1.84 27.80
CA TYR A 69 -7.83 -1.48 28.98
C TYR A 69 -6.99 -1.39 30.25
N GLU A 70 -5.88 -2.14 30.34
CA GLU A 70 -5.06 -2.19 31.55
C GLU A 70 -3.59 -2.53 31.26
N PHE A 71 -2.74 -2.14 32.20
CA PHE A 71 -1.36 -2.62 32.33
C PHE A 71 -1.23 -3.27 33.70
N ILE A 72 -0.94 -4.56 33.75
CA ILE A 72 -0.90 -5.32 35.00
C ILE A 72 0.50 -5.87 35.27
N LEU A 73 0.84 -5.96 36.56
CA LEU A 73 1.97 -6.71 37.08
C LEU A 73 1.44 -7.83 37.97
N LYS A 74 1.72 -9.08 37.59
CA LYS A 74 1.27 -10.30 38.27
C LYS A 74 2.45 -11.01 38.91
N LYS A 75 2.27 -11.52 40.13
CA LYS A 75 3.24 -12.41 40.78
C LYS A 75 2.97 -13.85 40.35
N VAL A 76 3.98 -14.52 39.82
CA VAL A 76 3.85 -15.83 39.17
C VAL A 76 4.88 -16.79 39.75
N SER A 77 4.59 -18.10 39.69
CA SER A 77 5.56 -19.10 40.13
C SER A 77 6.77 -19.18 39.19
N SER A 78 7.83 -19.85 39.62
CA SER A 78 9.04 -20.03 38.79
C SER A 78 8.76 -20.89 37.56
N GLU A 79 7.86 -21.86 37.68
CA GLU A 79 7.39 -22.74 36.60
C GLU A 79 6.54 -21.96 35.59
N GLU A 80 5.56 -21.18 36.06
CA GLU A 80 4.71 -20.34 35.21
C GLU A 80 5.54 -19.30 34.45
N LEU A 81 6.52 -18.67 35.12
CA LEU A 81 7.42 -17.72 34.47
C LEU A 81 8.23 -18.35 33.33
N LYS A 82 8.69 -19.60 33.49
CA LYS A 82 9.41 -20.33 32.42
C LYS A 82 8.50 -20.62 31.22
N LEU A 83 7.24 -21.00 31.47
CA LEU A 83 6.25 -21.23 30.42
C LEU A 83 5.94 -19.92 29.66
N LEU A 84 5.64 -18.84 30.38
CA LEU A 84 5.32 -17.54 29.80
C LEU A 84 6.46 -16.97 28.94
N LYS A 85 7.72 -17.13 29.38
CA LYS A 85 8.90 -16.73 28.59
C LYS A 85 9.10 -17.56 27.32
N LYS A 86 8.60 -18.80 27.30
CA LYS A 86 8.69 -19.68 26.12
C LYS A 86 7.57 -19.35 25.12
N GLU A 87 6.40 -18.97 25.61
CA GLU A 87 5.23 -18.66 24.78
C GLU A 87 5.26 -17.23 24.23
N LYS A 88 5.72 -16.26 25.03
CA LYS A 88 5.68 -14.84 24.67
C LYS A 88 7.07 -14.23 24.59
N ASN A 89 7.34 -13.64 23.43
CA ASN A 89 8.59 -12.94 23.14
C ASN A 89 8.29 -11.44 22.97
N LEU A 90 8.74 -10.62 23.93
CA LEU A 90 8.50 -9.17 23.93
C LEU A 90 9.12 -8.48 22.71
N GLU A 91 10.29 -8.91 22.28
CA GLU A 91 10.97 -8.37 21.11
C GLU A 91 10.18 -8.66 19.84
N GLU A 92 9.64 -9.87 19.71
CA GLU A 92 8.83 -10.26 18.55
C GLU A 92 7.48 -9.52 18.54
N GLU A 93 6.82 -9.39 19.70
CA GLU A 93 5.60 -8.59 19.87
C GLU A 93 5.85 -7.13 19.48
N LEU A 94 6.93 -6.51 20.00
CA LEU A 94 7.30 -5.13 19.66
C LEU A 94 7.55 -4.96 18.15
N LEU A 95 8.34 -5.84 17.55
CA LEU A 95 8.62 -5.80 16.11
C LEU A 95 7.33 -5.95 15.29
N ASN A 96 6.43 -6.82 15.73
CA ASN A 96 5.15 -7.03 15.08
C ASN A 96 4.27 -5.78 15.12
N GLU A 97 4.23 -5.07 16.25
CA GLU A 97 3.50 -3.81 16.38
C GLU A 97 4.14 -2.70 15.53
N LEU A 98 5.46 -2.54 15.60
CA LEU A 98 6.20 -1.50 14.86
C LEU A 98 6.10 -1.66 13.34
N LEU A 99 6.04 -2.89 12.83
CA LEU A 99 5.91 -3.12 11.38
C LEU A 99 4.55 -2.64 10.84
N GLY A 100 3.48 -2.76 11.63
CA GLY A 100 2.13 -2.32 11.25
C GLY A 100 1.73 -2.73 9.83
N PHE A 101 1.36 -1.75 9.00
CA PHE A 101 0.92 -1.97 7.61
C PHE A 101 2.02 -2.52 6.69
N THR A 102 3.30 -2.39 7.05
CA THR A 102 4.43 -2.96 6.29
C THR A 102 4.28 -4.48 6.12
N LYS A 103 3.58 -5.16 7.02
CA LYS A 103 3.26 -6.59 6.87
C LYS A 103 2.41 -6.87 5.62
N VAL A 104 1.41 -6.02 5.35
CA VAL A 104 0.55 -6.13 4.16
C VAL A 104 1.36 -5.83 2.91
N PHE A 105 2.21 -4.80 2.95
CA PHE A 105 3.12 -4.48 1.85
C PHE A 105 4.09 -5.63 1.53
N ARG A 106 4.70 -6.26 2.55
CA ARG A 106 5.56 -7.44 2.38
C ARG A 106 4.81 -8.65 1.83
N LEU A 107 3.56 -8.85 2.25
CA LEU A 107 2.69 -9.89 1.69
C LEU A 107 2.36 -9.63 0.21
N LEU A 108 2.13 -8.37 -0.17
CA LEU A 108 1.90 -7.99 -1.56
C LEU A 108 3.12 -8.35 -2.42
N ILE A 109 4.33 -8.01 -1.96
CA ILE A 109 5.59 -8.38 -2.62
C ILE A 109 5.72 -9.90 -2.71
N SER A 110 5.59 -10.64 -1.59
CA SER A 110 5.82 -12.09 -1.59
C SER A 110 4.80 -12.86 -2.44
N SER A 111 3.61 -12.30 -2.67
CA SER A 111 2.60 -12.90 -3.53
C SER A 111 3.02 -13.02 -4.99
N GLN A 112 3.92 -12.13 -5.46
CA GLN A 112 4.40 -12.06 -6.85
C GLN A 112 3.28 -12.00 -7.90
N LYS A 113 2.07 -11.59 -7.49
CA LYS A 113 0.92 -11.43 -8.39
C LYS A 113 1.02 -10.10 -9.16
N PRO A 114 0.40 -10.00 -10.34
CA PRO A 114 0.36 -8.74 -11.08
C PRO A 114 -0.24 -7.61 -10.25
N LEU A 115 0.47 -6.48 -10.16
CA LEU A 115 -0.02 -5.25 -9.54
C LEU A 115 -0.73 -4.41 -10.61
N ILE A 116 -2.01 -4.14 -10.40
CA ILE A 116 -2.87 -3.44 -11.35
C ILE A 116 -3.33 -2.14 -10.72
N GLY A 117 -3.36 -1.06 -11.52
CA GLY A 117 -3.90 0.22 -11.07
C GLY A 117 -4.08 1.18 -12.23
N HIS A 118 -4.42 2.43 -11.92
CA HIS A 118 -4.64 3.47 -12.92
C HIS A 118 -3.76 4.67 -12.60
N ASN A 119 -2.84 5.01 -13.50
CA ASN A 119 -1.87 6.09 -13.29
C ASN A 119 -0.96 5.87 -12.06
N LEU A 120 -0.34 4.69 -11.99
CA LEU A 120 0.27 4.12 -10.79
C LEU A 120 1.58 4.77 -10.31
N LEU A 121 2.16 5.72 -11.05
CA LEU A 121 3.51 6.21 -10.77
C LEU A 121 3.63 6.79 -9.35
N GLN A 122 2.65 7.60 -8.95
CA GLN A 122 2.65 8.23 -7.63
C GLN A 122 2.38 7.19 -6.54
N ASP A 123 1.44 6.27 -6.77
CA ASP A 123 1.11 5.19 -5.82
C ASP A 123 2.34 4.33 -5.52
N ILE A 124 3.05 3.88 -6.56
CA ILE A 124 4.28 3.10 -6.41
C ILE A 124 5.33 3.91 -5.65
N THR A 125 5.55 5.16 -6.04
CA THR A 125 6.54 6.03 -5.40
C THR A 125 6.25 6.20 -3.90
N LEU A 126 4.99 6.44 -3.54
CA LEU A 126 4.56 6.58 -2.15
C LEU A 126 4.69 5.27 -1.37
N MET A 127 4.31 4.13 -1.97
CA MET A 127 4.43 2.82 -1.34
C MET A 127 5.88 2.48 -1.01
N ILE A 128 6.81 2.69 -1.96
CA ILE A 128 8.24 2.45 -1.74
C ILE A 128 8.78 3.35 -0.62
N ASN A 129 8.50 4.67 -0.70
CA ASN A 129 9.00 5.62 0.28
C ASN A 129 8.45 5.37 1.70
N SER A 130 7.23 4.83 1.81
CA SER A 130 6.57 4.63 3.09
C SER A 130 6.88 3.27 3.73
N PHE A 131 7.04 2.21 2.93
CA PHE A 131 7.06 0.83 3.44
C PHE A 131 8.31 0.02 3.10
N GLU A 132 9.16 0.51 2.19
CA GLU A 132 10.38 -0.19 1.80
C GLU A 132 11.64 0.58 2.20
N CYS A 133 11.88 1.71 1.54
CA CYS A 133 13.07 2.53 1.75
C CYS A 133 12.89 3.95 1.19
N PRO A 134 13.71 4.92 1.62
CA PRO A 134 13.79 6.21 0.94
C PRO A 134 14.01 6.03 -0.56
N LEU A 135 13.40 6.89 -1.37
CA LEU A 135 13.47 6.78 -2.83
C LEU A 135 14.94 6.78 -3.31
N PRO A 136 15.33 5.84 -4.20
CA PRO A 136 16.67 5.83 -4.76
C PRO A 136 17.00 7.12 -5.50
N ALA A 137 18.17 7.70 -5.24
CA ALA A 137 18.63 8.91 -5.89
C ALA A 137 18.87 8.77 -7.42
N SER A 138 18.98 7.54 -7.92
CA SER A 138 19.15 7.25 -9.34
C SER A 138 17.88 6.64 -9.90
N TYR A 139 17.42 7.22 -11.02
CA TYR A 139 16.27 6.72 -11.77
C TYR A 139 16.40 5.24 -12.16
N ASN A 140 17.58 4.80 -12.61
CA ASN A 140 17.82 3.39 -12.94
C ASN A 140 17.77 2.48 -11.72
N LYS A 141 18.20 2.96 -10.54
CA LYS A 141 18.06 2.19 -9.29
C LYS A 141 16.61 2.09 -8.86
N PHE A 142 15.82 3.17 -9.01
CA PHE A 142 14.38 3.18 -8.77
C PHE A 142 13.65 2.15 -9.64
N LYS A 143 13.92 2.12 -10.95
CA LYS A 143 13.35 1.13 -11.88
C LYS A 143 13.65 -0.31 -11.47
N ARG A 144 14.94 -0.61 -11.20
CA ARG A 144 15.37 -1.96 -10.76
C ARG A 144 14.73 -2.38 -9.44
N LEU A 145 14.65 -1.46 -8.47
CA LEU A 145 14.00 -1.72 -7.19
C LEU A 145 12.53 -2.12 -7.41
N ILE A 146 11.76 -1.30 -8.12
CA ILE A 146 10.34 -1.57 -8.35
C ILE A 146 10.14 -2.90 -9.09
N ASN A 147 10.91 -3.14 -10.15
CA ASN A 147 10.80 -4.39 -10.92
C ASN A 147 11.17 -5.63 -10.07
N SER A 148 12.08 -5.49 -9.10
CA SER A 148 12.42 -6.58 -8.18
C SER A 148 11.31 -6.88 -7.15
N LEU A 149 10.55 -5.85 -6.75
CA LEU A 149 9.47 -5.99 -5.78
C LEU A 149 8.17 -6.45 -6.45
N PHE A 150 7.89 -5.93 -7.65
CA PHE A 150 6.68 -6.18 -8.41
C PHE A 150 7.08 -6.55 -9.86
N PRO A 151 7.25 -7.86 -10.17
CA PRO A 151 7.75 -8.30 -11.48
C PRO A 151 6.77 -8.08 -12.64
N ALA A 152 5.49 -7.81 -12.32
CA ALA A 152 4.44 -7.54 -13.27
C ALA A 152 3.55 -6.41 -12.77
N ILE A 153 3.67 -5.23 -13.38
CA ILE A 153 2.80 -4.07 -13.14
C ILE A 153 2.01 -3.77 -14.41
N TYR A 154 0.73 -3.44 -14.25
CA TYR A 154 -0.12 -3.01 -15.35
C TYR A 154 -0.84 -1.70 -14.97
N ASP A 155 -0.48 -0.63 -15.67
CA ASP A 155 -1.17 0.65 -15.58
C ASP A 155 -2.29 0.70 -16.62
N THR A 156 -3.54 0.65 -16.15
CA THR A 156 -4.72 0.68 -17.01
C THR A 156 -4.84 1.94 -17.84
N LYS A 157 -4.22 3.06 -17.43
CA LYS A 157 -4.19 4.28 -18.24
C LYS A 157 -3.29 4.13 -19.46
N VAL A 158 -2.18 3.43 -19.32
CA VAL A 158 -1.32 3.04 -20.46
C VAL A 158 -2.08 2.09 -21.37
N LEU A 159 -2.70 1.04 -20.80
CA LEU A 159 -3.49 0.09 -21.59
C LEU A 159 -4.64 0.77 -22.36
N CYS A 160 -5.35 1.72 -21.74
CA CYS A 160 -6.39 2.52 -22.40
C CYS A 160 -5.84 3.44 -23.49
N TYR A 161 -4.56 3.79 -23.47
CA TYR A 161 -3.97 4.56 -24.55
C TYR A 161 -3.62 3.66 -25.73
N GLU A 162 -2.94 2.56 -25.45
CA GLU A 162 -2.40 1.63 -26.44
C GLU A 162 -3.50 0.84 -27.17
N LEU A 163 -4.52 0.38 -26.44
CA LEU A 163 -5.62 -0.42 -26.98
C LEU A 163 -6.75 0.42 -27.58
N LYS A 164 -6.65 1.75 -27.53
CA LYS A 164 -7.71 2.65 -28.00
C LYS A 164 -8.06 2.42 -29.47
N ASN A 165 -7.06 2.08 -30.27
CA ASN A 165 -7.22 1.90 -31.72
C ASN A 165 -7.93 0.61 -32.11
N LEU A 166 -8.05 -0.37 -31.21
CA LEU A 166 -8.85 -1.58 -31.43
C LEU A 166 -10.35 -1.29 -31.42
N VAL A 167 -10.76 -0.14 -30.88
CA VAL A 167 -12.15 0.29 -30.83
C VAL A 167 -12.44 1.22 -32.02
N PRO A 168 -13.56 1.03 -32.75
CA PRO A 168 -14.01 1.96 -33.79
C PRO A 168 -14.10 3.39 -33.26
N GLU A 169 -13.73 4.37 -34.08
CA GLU A 169 -13.53 5.76 -33.65
C GLU A 169 -14.76 6.34 -32.94
N GLU A 170 -15.94 6.08 -33.49
CA GLU A 170 -17.23 6.54 -32.98
C GLU A 170 -17.63 5.90 -31.63
N LYS A 171 -16.94 4.84 -31.21
CA LYS A 171 -17.18 4.13 -29.94
C LYS A 171 -16.03 4.27 -28.94
N ARG A 172 -14.97 5.02 -29.27
CA ARG A 172 -13.82 5.22 -28.39
C ARG A 172 -14.21 6.02 -27.14
N TRP A 173 -13.54 5.74 -26.03
CA TRP A 173 -13.58 6.63 -24.87
C TRP A 173 -12.82 7.93 -25.18
N ASN A 174 -13.38 9.04 -24.72
CA ASN A 174 -12.80 10.38 -24.91
C ASN A 174 -11.97 10.82 -23.71
N ASP A 175 -12.52 10.66 -22.51
CA ASP A 175 -11.82 10.93 -21.26
C ASP A 175 -10.98 9.71 -20.84
N LYS A 176 -9.85 9.98 -20.22
CA LYS A 176 -8.88 9.00 -19.70
C LYS A 176 -8.91 8.89 -18.18
N GLY A 177 -9.82 9.59 -17.50
CA GLY A 177 -10.02 9.48 -16.06
C GLY A 177 -10.61 8.14 -15.66
N LEU A 178 -10.23 7.64 -14.48
CA LEU A 178 -10.64 6.33 -13.98
C LEU A 178 -12.17 6.16 -14.00
N GLN A 179 -12.90 7.12 -13.44
CA GLN A 179 -14.36 7.12 -13.40
C GLN A 179 -14.99 7.00 -14.80
N SER A 180 -14.55 7.83 -15.76
CA SER A 180 -15.12 7.83 -17.10
C SER A 180 -14.89 6.51 -17.82
N ILE A 181 -13.68 5.95 -17.71
CA ILE A 181 -13.35 4.65 -18.31
C ILE A 181 -14.14 3.51 -17.65
N PHE A 182 -14.28 3.55 -16.32
CA PHE A 182 -15.07 2.56 -15.60
C PHE A 182 -16.53 2.58 -16.06
N GLU A 183 -17.17 3.76 -16.07
CA GLU A 183 -18.56 3.89 -16.54
C GLU A 183 -18.72 3.49 -18.01
N TYR A 184 -17.75 3.85 -18.85
CA TYR A 184 -17.71 3.43 -20.26
C TYR A 184 -17.80 1.91 -20.41
N PHE A 185 -17.02 1.15 -19.64
CA PHE A 185 -17.04 -0.32 -19.71
C PHE A 185 -18.20 -0.96 -18.95
N LYS A 186 -18.65 -0.36 -17.84
CA LYS A 186 -19.67 -0.93 -16.96
C LYS A 186 -21.07 -0.74 -17.51
N ASN A 187 -21.41 0.49 -17.93
CA ASN A 187 -22.76 0.89 -18.31
C ASN A 187 -22.81 1.53 -19.71
N GLY A 188 -21.68 1.97 -20.26
CA GLY A 188 -21.59 2.63 -21.55
C GLY A 188 -21.43 1.67 -22.74
N THR A 189 -21.07 2.25 -23.90
CA THR A 189 -20.87 1.54 -25.16
C THR A 189 -19.76 0.49 -25.09
N GLY A 190 -18.77 0.69 -24.22
CA GLY A 190 -17.68 -0.25 -23.93
C GLY A 190 -18.14 -1.62 -23.43
N ARG A 191 -19.35 -1.70 -22.85
CA ARG A 191 -19.95 -2.96 -22.43
C ARG A 191 -20.13 -3.93 -23.60
N HIS A 192 -20.39 -3.41 -24.79
CA HIS A 192 -20.79 -4.17 -25.97
C HIS A 192 -19.72 -4.25 -27.06
N VAL A 193 -18.52 -3.72 -26.82
CA VAL A 193 -17.40 -3.77 -27.80
C VAL A 193 -16.90 -5.20 -28.00
N VAL A 194 -16.94 -6.04 -26.96
CA VAL A 194 -16.44 -7.42 -26.98
C VAL A 194 -17.58 -8.38 -26.69
N LEU A 195 -17.87 -9.28 -27.62
CA LEU A 195 -18.85 -10.35 -27.42
C LEU A 195 -18.34 -11.33 -26.34
N ASN A 196 -19.26 -11.85 -25.52
CA ASN A 196 -18.97 -12.81 -24.44
C ASN A 196 -17.97 -12.33 -23.37
N SER A 197 -17.74 -11.03 -23.24
CA SER A 197 -16.98 -10.50 -22.10
C SER A 197 -17.75 -10.76 -20.79
N PRO A 198 -17.07 -11.17 -19.70
CA PRO A 198 -17.72 -11.59 -18.47
C PRO A 198 -18.52 -10.46 -17.84
N ALA A 199 -19.65 -10.83 -17.23
CA ALA A 199 -20.30 -9.99 -16.25
C ALA A 199 -19.45 -10.00 -14.98
N ILE A 200 -18.99 -8.83 -14.56
CA ILE A 200 -18.28 -8.64 -13.30
C ILE A 200 -19.29 -8.01 -12.35
N GLU A 201 -19.72 -8.78 -11.36
CA GLU A 201 -20.73 -8.41 -10.37
C GLU A 201 -20.10 -8.28 -8.99
N MET A 202 -20.55 -7.28 -8.23
CA MET A 202 -20.19 -7.16 -6.83
C MET A 202 -21.27 -7.81 -5.98
N HIS A 203 -20.88 -8.74 -5.12
CA HIS A 203 -21.79 -9.46 -4.23
C HIS A 203 -21.89 -8.84 -2.82
N ASN A 204 -21.33 -7.65 -2.60
CA ASN A 204 -21.36 -7.00 -1.28
C ASN A 204 -22.68 -6.26 -1.04
N GLU A 205 -23.23 -6.42 0.17
CA GLU A 205 -24.49 -5.80 0.63
C GLU A 205 -24.42 -4.25 0.72
N GLY A 206 -23.22 -3.67 0.76
CA GLY A 206 -22.99 -2.22 0.90
C GLY A 206 -23.05 -1.40 -0.40
N GLY A 207 -23.31 -2.01 -1.55
CA GLY A 207 -23.37 -1.32 -2.84
C GLY A 207 -22.01 -0.87 -3.39
N TYR A 208 -22.04 0.03 -4.36
CA TYR A 208 -20.84 0.62 -4.98
C TYR A 208 -20.22 1.70 -4.09
N GLY A 209 -18.89 1.79 -4.10
CA GLY A 209 -18.13 2.77 -3.32
C GLY A 209 -18.13 4.18 -3.94
N LYS A 210 -17.45 5.11 -3.28
CA LYS A 210 -17.29 6.49 -3.76
C LYS A 210 -15.95 6.66 -4.48
N TYR A 211 -15.95 7.37 -5.61
CA TYR A 211 -14.70 7.78 -6.26
C TYR A 211 -13.81 8.58 -5.31
N HIS A 212 -12.49 8.41 -5.46
CA HIS A 212 -11.47 8.93 -4.55
C HIS A 212 -11.33 8.18 -3.21
N GLU A 213 -12.01 7.04 -3.05
CA GLU A 213 -11.69 6.07 -2.00
C GLU A 213 -10.78 4.98 -2.58
N ALA A 214 -9.61 4.77 -1.98
CA ALA A 214 -8.57 3.90 -2.54
C ALA A 214 -9.05 2.47 -2.84
N GLY A 215 -9.93 1.91 -1.99
CA GLY A 215 -10.51 0.58 -2.21
C GLY A 215 -11.43 0.52 -3.42
N TRP A 216 -12.26 1.55 -3.61
CA TRP A 216 -13.17 1.65 -4.76
C TRP A 216 -12.41 1.91 -6.07
N ASP A 217 -11.43 2.80 -6.04
CA ASP A 217 -10.60 3.12 -7.21
C ASP A 217 -9.74 1.91 -7.64
N SER A 218 -9.30 1.09 -6.67
CA SER A 218 -8.62 -0.19 -6.93
C SER A 218 -9.55 -1.20 -7.60
N PHE A 219 -10.79 -1.32 -7.13
CA PHE A 219 -11.81 -2.16 -7.78
C PHE A 219 -12.09 -1.72 -9.22
N CYS A 220 -12.31 -0.41 -9.43
CA CYS A 220 -12.51 0.16 -10.77
C CYS A 220 -11.32 -0.15 -11.69
N SER A 221 -10.09 0.00 -11.20
CA SER A 221 -8.87 -0.31 -11.96
C SER A 221 -8.83 -1.79 -12.37
N GLY A 222 -9.14 -2.71 -11.44
CA GLY A 222 -9.22 -4.14 -11.74
C GLY A 222 -10.31 -4.48 -12.77
N TYR A 223 -11.48 -3.84 -12.66
CA TYR A 223 -12.57 -3.99 -13.63
C TYR A 223 -12.11 -3.59 -15.04
N ILE A 224 -11.51 -2.42 -15.17
CA ILE A 224 -11.00 -1.88 -16.44
C ILE A 224 -9.94 -2.81 -17.02
N PHE A 225 -9.00 -3.29 -16.21
CA PHE A 225 -7.96 -4.22 -16.63
C PHE A 225 -8.54 -5.49 -17.26
N ILE A 226 -9.54 -6.12 -16.62
CA ILE A 226 -10.19 -7.33 -17.16
C ILE A 226 -10.85 -7.01 -18.50
N ARG A 227 -11.56 -5.89 -18.63
CA ARG A 227 -12.24 -5.50 -19.87
C ARG A 227 -11.26 -5.24 -21.01
N LEU A 228 -10.13 -4.59 -20.73
CA LEU A 228 -9.07 -4.35 -21.70
C LEU A 228 -8.35 -5.64 -22.12
N ALA A 229 -8.13 -6.57 -21.18
CA ALA A 229 -7.57 -7.88 -21.49
C ALA A 229 -8.46 -8.64 -22.46
N TYR A 230 -9.77 -8.65 -22.21
CA TYR A 230 -10.75 -9.25 -23.12
C TYR A 230 -10.76 -8.58 -24.48
N LEU A 231 -10.72 -7.23 -24.52
CA LEU A 231 -10.67 -6.48 -25.78
C LEU A 231 -9.50 -6.93 -26.65
N ASN A 232 -8.30 -7.00 -26.07
CA ASN A 232 -7.10 -7.35 -26.80
C ASN A 232 -7.04 -8.84 -27.20
N VAL A 233 -7.44 -9.76 -26.32
CA VAL A 233 -7.40 -11.20 -26.63
C VAL A 233 -8.49 -11.58 -27.63
N TYR A 234 -9.69 -11.00 -27.51
CA TYR A 234 -10.79 -11.26 -28.44
C TYR A 234 -10.48 -10.80 -29.86
N ASP A 235 -9.83 -9.64 -30.03
CA ASP A 235 -9.37 -9.15 -31.33
C ASP A 235 -8.45 -10.17 -32.03
N LYS A 236 -7.56 -10.81 -31.28
CA LYS A 236 -6.66 -11.88 -31.78
C LYS A 236 -7.37 -13.21 -32.01
N TYR A 237 -8.37 -13.53 -31.19
CA TYR A 237 -9.05 -14.84 -31.18
C TYR A 237 -10.59 -14.72 -31.11
N PRO A 238 -11.25 -14.17 -32.15
CA PRO A 238 -12.68 -13.82 -32.09
C PRO A 238 -13.61 -15.04 -32.03
N LYS A 239 -13.12 -16.24 -32.37
CA LYS A 239 -13.90 -17.50 -32.35
C LYS A 239 -13.93 -18.14 -30.96
N SER A 240 -13.07 -17.72 -30.04
CA SER A 240 -12.97 -18.28 -28.69
C SER A 240 -14.08 -17.73 -27.79
N LYS A 241 -14.81 -18.63 -27.11
CA LYS A 241 -15.95 -18.26 -26.27
C LYS A 241 -15.60 -17.96 -24.81
N LYS A 242 -14.46 -18.46 -24.34
CA LYS A 242 -14.00 -18.32 -22.95
C LYS A 242 -12.49 -18.20 -22.94
N PHE A 243 -11.97 -17.36 -22.05
CA PHE A 243 -10.54 -17.20 -21.79
C PHE A 243 -10.29 -17.42 -20.30
N VAL A 244 -9.17 -18.05 -19.98
CA VAL A 244 -8.72 -18.18 -18.59
C VAL A 244 -7.90 -16.96 -18.16
N SER A 245 -7.75 -16.75 -16.85
CA SER A 245 -7.03 -15.59 -16.30
C SER A 245 -5.60 -15.47 -16.82
N ALA A 246 -4.89 -16.59 -16.98
CA ALA A 246 -3.54 -16.62 -17.50
C ALA A 246 -3.45 -16.10 -18.95
N GLU A 247 -4.43 -16.44 -19.81
CA GLU A 247 -4.48 -15.97 -21.20
C GLU A 247 -4.75 -14.47 -21.28
N LEU A 248 -5.66 -13.97 -20.43
CA LEU A 248 -5.99 -12.55 -20.34
C LEU A 248 -4.77 -11.72 -19.91
N ILE A 249 -4.05 -12.16 -18.88
CA ILE A 249 -2.83 -11.50 -18.40
C ILE A 249 -1.73 -11.59 -19.45
N ALA A 250 -1.49 -12.78 -20.02
CA ALA A 250 -0.48 -12.99 -21.06
C ALA A 250 -0.76 -12.15 -22.32
N GLY A 251 -2.04 -11.98 -22.67
CA GLY A 251 -2.46 -11.13 -23.79
C GLY A 251 -1.97 -9.68 -23.65
N LEU A 252 -1.87 -9.17 -22.43
CA LEU A 252 -1.42 -7.81 -22.13
C LEU A 252 0.09 -7.68 -21.89
N SER A 253 0.85 -8.78 -21.99
CA SER A 253 2.29 -8.83 -21.64
C SER A 253 3.17 -7.78 -22.34
N GLU A 254 2.78 -7.32 -23.52
CA GLU A 254 3.49 -6.26 -24.28
C GLU A 254 3.60 -4.93 -23.51
N TRP A 255 2.61 -4.62 -22.67
CA TRP A 255 2.56 -3.38 -21.87
C TRP A 255 2.82 -3.62 -20.39
N LYS A 256 3.29 -4.83 -20.04
CA LYS A 256 3.76 -5.13 -18.68
C LYS A 256 4.86 -4.14 -18.29
N ASN A 257 4.87 -3.74 -17.02
CA ASN A 257 5.88 -2.88 -16.41
C ASN A 257 5.97 -1.48 -17.04
N ARG A 258 4.93 -1.05 -17.76
CA ARG A 258 4.79 0.33 -18.24
C ARG A 258 3.87 1.13 -17.35
N VAL A 259 4.34 2.26 -16.84
CA VAL A 259 3.59 3.13 -15.92
C VAL A 259 3.41 4.50 -16.53
N ASN A 260 2.19 5.06 -16.48
CA ASN A 260 1.87 6.32 -17.14
C ASN A 260 2.64 7.49 -16.51
N VAL A 261 3.10 8.42 -17.34
CA VAL A 261 3.65 9.72 -16.90
C VAL A 261 2.71 10.83 -17.33
N ILE A 262 2.08 11.47 -16.34
CA ILE A 262 1.25 12.64 -16.62
C ILE A 262 2.14 13.81 -17.00
N ARG A 263 1.84 14.41 -18.15
CA ARG A 263 2.45 15.66 -18.63
C ARG A 263 3.98 15.60 -18.81
N GLY A 264 4.57 14.41 -18.89
CA GLY A 264 6.00 14.21 -19.17
C GLY A 264 6.35 14.26 -20.65
N SER A 265 7.64 14.37 -20.96
CA SER A 265 8.18 14.28 -22.32
C SER A 265 7.93 12.89 -22.93
N ILE A 266 8.01 11.86 -22.11
CA ILE A 266 7.61 10.47 -22.42
C ILE A 266 6.17 10.23 -21.95
N SER A 267 5.46 9.32 -22.62
CA SER A 267 4.08 8.95 -22.26
C SER A 267 4.00 7.94 -21.11
N SER A 268 5.03 7.10 -20.97
CA SER A 268 5.14 6.11 -19.89
C SER A 268 6.61 5.81 -19.58
N ILE A 269 6.85 5.27 -18.39
CA ILE A 269 8.14 4.70 -17.95
C ILE A 269 8.09 3.19 -18.17
N SER A 270 9.14 2.60 -18.74
CA SER A 270 9.29 1.14 -18.80
C SER A 270 10.20 0.68 -17.66
N LEU A 271 9.64 0.07 -16.61
CA LEU A 271 10.40 -0.27 -15.38
C LEU A 271 11.46 -1.38 -15.58
N ASP A 272 11.32 -2.18 -16.63
CA ASP A 272 12.21 -3.30 -16.99
C ASP A 272 12.98 -3.09 -18.30
N GLY A 273 12.95 -1.89 -18.87
CA GLY A 273 13.59 -1.59 -20.16
C GLY A 273 13.91 -0.11 -20.38
N GLU A 274 14.19 0.22 -21.64
CA GLU A 274 14.36 1.61 -22.09
C GLU A 274 12.99 2.31 -22.15
N ASP A 275 12.97 3.59 -21.79
CA ASP A 275 11.73 4.37 -21.89
C ASP A 275 11.39 4.65 -23.36
N PRO A 276 10.10 4.75 -23.72
CA PRO A 276 9.68 5.06 -25.08
C PRO A 276 10.20 6.42 -25.52
N LYS A 277 10.41 6.59 -26.82
CA LYS A 277 10.73 7.90 -27.41
C LYS A 277 9.59 8.88 -27.13
N SER A 278 9.97 10.15 -26.96
CA SER A 278 8.99 11.22 -26.84
C SER A 278 8.11 11.28 -28.09
N THR A 279 6.80 11.31 -27.89
CA THR A 279 5.81 11.56 -28.95
C THR A 279 5.38 13.03 -28.98
N ARG A 280 5.95 13.87 -28.10
CA ARG A 280 5.66 15.30 -28.09
C ARG A 280 6.38 15.98 -29.25
N PRO A 281 5.75 16.97 -29.90
CA PRO A 281 6.48 17.83 -30.82
C PRO A 281 7.62 18.53 -30.06
N PRO A 282 8.72 18.87 -30.77
CA PRO A 282 9.78 19.68 -30.18
C PRO A 282 9.20 20.98 -29.62
N TYR A 283 9.87 21.54 -28.61
CA TYR A 283 9.46 22.83 -28.06
C TYR A 283 9.41 23.88 -29.16
N LEU A 284 8.23 24.48 -29.34
CA LEU A 284 8.11 25.69 -30.14
C LEU A 284 8.57 26.85 -29.26
N VAL A 285 9.80 27.31 -29.48
CA VAL A 285 10.33 28.50 -28.83
C VAL A 285 9.92 29.70 -29.69
N VAL A 286 9.03 30.54 -29.17
CA VAL A 286 8.60 31.78 -29.83
C VAL A 286 9.35 32.93 -29.19
N GLU A 287 10.27 33.53 -29.94
CA GLU A 287 11.01 34.73 -29.55
C GLU A 287 10.71 35.85 -30.54
N PHE A 288 10.39 37.05 -30.04
CA PHE A 288 10.37 38.24 -30.88
C PHE A 288 11.80 38.66 -31.19
N VAL A 289 12.04 39.17 -32.39
CA VAL A 289 13.34 39.76 -32.81
C VAL A 289 13.75 40.94 -31.91
N LYS A 290 12.81 41.49 -31.12
CA LYS A 290 13.03 42.54 -30.10
C LYS A 290 12.51 42.02 -28.76
N ASN A 291 13.18 42.38 -27.65
CA ASN A 291 12.83 42.04 -26.25
C ASN A 291 11.49 42.65 -25.80
N THR A 292 10.38 42.34 -26.48
CA THR A 292 9.02 42.73 -26.14
C THR A 292 8.22 41.50 -25.70
N PRO A 293 7.40 41.60 -24.63
CA PRO A 293 6.57 40.48 -24.15
C PRO A 293 5.60 39.96 -25.21
N VAL A 294 5.39 38.64 -25.24
CA VAL A 294 4.42 37.99 -26.14
C VAL A 294 3.00 38.18 -25.63
N ASP A 295 2.13 38.75 -26.47
CA ASP A 295 0.68 38.76 -26.23
C ASP A 295 0.06 37.47 -26.76
N VAL A 296 -0.08 36.48 -25.88
CA VAL A 296 -0.58 35.13 -26.21
C VAL A 296 -2.04 35.13 -26.67
N SER A 297 -2.78 36.24 -26.47
CA SER A 297 -4.18 36.35 -26.91
C SER A 297 -4.34 36.68 -28.40
N LYS A 298 -3.24 37.01 -29.09
CA LYS A 298 -3.21 37.41 -30.51
C LYS A 298 -2.55 36.39 -31.44
N VAL A 299 -2.23 35.19 -30.93
CA VAL A 299 -1.57 34.10 -31.66
C VAL A 299 -2.50 32.91 -31.80
#